data_AF-A0A1V3S0L0-F1
#
_entry.id   AF-A0A1V3S0L0-F1
#
_cell.length_a   1.000
_cell.length_b   1.000
_cell.length_c   1.000
_cell.angle_alpha   90.00
_cell.angle_beta   90.00
_cell.angle_gamma   90.00
#
_symmetry.space_group_name_H-M   'P 1'
#
loop_
_entity.id
_entity.type
_entity.pdbx_description
1 polymer ?
#
loop_
_entity_poly.entity_id
_entity_poly.type
_entity_poly.pdbx_seq_one_letter_code
_entity_poly.pdbx_strand_id
1 'polypeptide(L)'
;MRTPPTHVKTTPWFSRLSLVLLVAVLAACGGGASDQNADQEANGSAATQNNTAASGKTELDAWADYADSGQTLPMPTAQDEIEAQLGVAARLNRQALEAARQLAGQSKSTALGAMTRKAFVGEVQAYRFFNAQTGAHFYTVSETERDSVIATLPQFQYEGPAFTVSTTAQDGLLPVYRFFNTATGVHLYTISEAEKAHIQANLPTYQFEGVAYHASAVGGVGFKPLYRFYRSDRGFHFYTASFEERDTVIDTACAYRYEGTAYYVLDASATTEPPAAHINSVVMVVGDSLSQGYGVSINGNPYSFVSKGKVWTQTLASVIKTRTGHNCNRVVNVSIGGMRTDQGASRIQGWVNQHAPTHVIVALGTNDAWQNRSFSSMQVGLNAIHTISQAAGSRVYVMDFAFYPKGTAYRQSMTGMYQQVAANNQSTYFSGTAGIAFTGTYYHPDQVHLKDAAQPAVQENVWQALLPTL
;
A
#
# COMPACT_ATOMS: atom_id res chain seq x y z
N MET A 1 -49.30 16.59 78.06
CA MET A 1 -49.24 18.05 78.33
C MET A 1 -48.70 18.75 77.10
N ARG A 2 -49.45 19.76 76.65
CA ARG A 2 -49.16 20.86 75.72
C ARG A 2 -48.44 20.58 74.39
N THR A 3 -49.24 20.79 73.35
CA THR A 3 -48.93 20.98 71.93
C THR A 3 -48.45 22.44 71.68
N PRO A 4 -48.34 22.96 70.43
CA PRO A 4 -47.12 23.46 69.77
C PRO A 4 -47.36 24.95 69.36
N PRO A 5 -47.35 25.43 68.09
CA PRO A 5 -46.44 25.35 66.93
C PRO A 5 -46.12 26.77 66.36
N THR A 6 -45.37 26.87 65.25
CA THR A 6 -45.72 27.74 64.09
C THR A 6 -45.02 27.16 62.85
N HIS A 7 -45.69 26.58 61.86
CA HIS A 7 -46.61 27.13 60.84
C HIS A 7 -45.90 28.03 59.78
N VAL A 8 -46.17 27.99 58.45
CA VAL A 8 -46.88 27.05 57.56
C VAL A 8 -46.90 27.61 56.10
N LYS A 9 -47.10 26.72 55.09
CA LYS A 9 -47.84 26.90 53.79
C LYS A 9 -47.18 27.69 52.63
N THR A 10 -47.44 27.46 51.32
CA THR A 10 -48.45 26.65 50.58
C THR A 10 -48.12 26.57 49.07
N THR A 11 -48.42 25.45 48.42
CA THR A 11 -48.91 25.27 47.01
C THR A 11 -50.44 25.57 46.93
N PRO A 12 -51.21 25.50 45.81
CA PRO A 12 -50.98 25.48 44.34
C PRO A 12 -52.05 26.28 43.49
N TRP A 13 -52.04 26.11 42.15
CA TRP A 13 -53.19 25.98 41.20
C TRP A 13 -53.86 27.17 40.43
N PHE A 14 -53.90 26.97 39.10
CA PHE A 14 -54.94 27.20 38.05
C PHE A 14 -55.19 28.54 37.29
N SER A 15 -55.27 28.35 35.95
CA SER A 15 -56.14 29.01 34.93
C SER A 15 -55.63 30.33 34.32
N ARG A 16 -55.72 30.66 33.02
CA ARG A 16 -56.67 30.37 31.91
C ARG A 16 -55.98 30.75 30.56
N LEU A 17 -56.22 30.00 29.46
CA LEU A 17 -56.99 30.40 28.25
C LEU A 17 -56.69 31.82 27.72
N SER A 18 -56.21 32.02 26.48
CA SER A 18 -56.99 32.01 25.22
C SER A 18 -56.05 32.55 24.10
N LEU A 19 -55.89 31.97 22.90
CA LEU A 19 -56.79 31.92 21.73
C LEU A 19 -56.11 32.62 20.52
N VAL A 20 -55.71 31.80 19.54
CA VAL A 20 -55.90 31.93 18.07
C VAL A 20 -55.79 33.31 17.41
N LEU A 21 -54.90 33.45 16.42
CA LEU A 21 -55.33 33.73 15.05
C LEU A 21 -54.36 33.23 13.96
N LEU A 22 -54.97 32.49 13.03
CA LEU A 22 -54.57 32.06 11.69
C LEU A 22 -54.42 33.32 10.78
N VAL A 23 -53.55 33.37 9.77
CA VAL A 23 -53.81 33.20 8.30
C VAL A 23 -52.54 33.71 7.60
N ALA A 24 -51.80 32.92 6.82
CA ALA A 24 -51.82 32.80 5.34
C ALA A 24 -51.58 34.17 4.62
N VAL A 25 -50.87 34.32 3.49
CA VAL A 25 -50.42 33.40 2.45
C VAL A 25 -49.49 34.17 1.46
N LEU A 26 -48.71 33.42 0.67
CA LEU A 26 -48.15 33.73 -0.67
C LEU A 26 -47.05 34.79 -0.88
N ALA A 27 -45.88 34.24 -1.23
CA ALA A 27 -45.18 34.37 -2.53
C ALA A 27 -45.10 35.73 -3.22
N ALA A 28 -43.87 36.18 -3.49
CA ALA A 28 -43.46 36.60 -4.84
C ALA A 28 -41.94 36.78 -4.96
N CYS A 29 -41.46 36.47 -6.15
CA CYS A 29 -40.11 36.56 -6.69
C CYS A 29 -39.55 37.99 -6.84
N GLY A 30 -38.25 38.06 -7.16
CA GLY A 30 -37.57 39.21 -7.76
C GLY A 30 -36.51 39.77 -6.82
N GLY A 31 -35.21 39.62 -7.08
CA GLY A 31 -34.48 40.28 -8.17
C GLY A 31 -34.30 41.75 -7.76
N GLY A 32 -33.12 42.35 -7.61
CA GLY A 32 -31.77 42.09 -8.08
C GLY A 32 -31.13 43.48 -8.19
N ALA A 33 -29.84 43.61 -7.87
CA ALA A 33 -29.01 44.81 -8.00
C ALA A 33 -29.47 46.01 -7.11
N SER A 34 -28.64 46.89 -6.57
CA SER A 34 -27.25 47.28 -6.83
C SER A 34 -26.79 48.15 -5.66
N ASP A 35 -25.49 48.04 -5.36
CA ASP A 35 -24.56 49.14 -5.10
C ASP A 35 -24.78 50.17 -3.98
N GLN A 36 -23.79 50.10 -3.08
CA GLN A 36 -22.89 51.18 -2.67
C GLN A 36 -23.08 51.88 -1.31
N ASN A 37 -21.97 51.76 -0.56
CA ASN A 37 -21.34 52.73 0.35
C ASN A 37 -22.04 53.00 1.69
N ALA A 38 -21.41 52.55 2.77
CA ALA A 38 -20.62 53.47 3.59
C ALA A 38 -19.85 52.71 4.68
N ASP A 39 -18.59 53.08 4.79
CA ASP A 39 -17.62 52.67 5.79
C ASP A 39 -18.11 52.91 7.22
N GLN A 40 -17.75 52.01 8.13
CA GLN A 40 -17.23 52.39 9.45
C GLN A 40 -16.47 51.25 10.10
N GLU A 41 -15.15 51.45 10.20
CA GLU A 41 -14.25 50.73 11.10
C GLU A 41 -14.57 51.07 12.56
N ALA A 42 -14.61 50.06 13.44
CA ALA A 42 -14.17 50.18 14.83
C ALA A 42 -14.10 48.81 15.51
N ASN A 43 -12.90 48.22 15.41
CA ASN A 43 -12.11 47.61 16.48
C ASN A 43 -12.80 47.24 17.82
N GLY A 44 -12.68 45.96 18.24
CA GLY A 44 -12.86 45.60 19.65
C GLY A 44 -13.28 44.16 19.95
N SER A 45 -12.29 43.28 20.10
CA SER A 45 -12.28 42.11 21.01
C SER A 45 -13.47 41.15 21.02
N ALA A 46 -13.25 39.92 20.55
CA ALA A 46 -13.93 38.75 21.12
C ALA A 46 -12.96 37.55 21.12
N ALA A 47 -12.70 37.07 22.32
CA ALA A 47 -12.06 35.78 22.56
C ALA A 47 -12.83 34.67 21.83
N THR A 48 -12.12 33.90 21.02
CA THR A 48 -12.64 32.66 20.43
C THR A 48 -11.97 31.47 21.12
N GLN A 49 -12.59 30.99 22.18
CA GLN A 49 -12.70 29.54 22.33
C GLN A 49 -13.83 29.09 21.40
N ASN A 50 -13.50 28.30 20.39
CA ASN A 50 -14.44 27.35 19.82
C ASN A 50 -13.70 26.14 19.25
N ASN A 51 -13.99 25.00 19.87
CA ASN A 51 -13.82 23.67 19.30
C ASN A 51 -14.24 23.65 17.84
N THR A 52 -13.37 23.14 16.96
CA THR A 52 -13.81 22.53 15.71
C THR A 52 -13.19 21.15 15.55
N ALA A 53 -14.04 20.27 15.05
CA ALA A 53 -13.96 18.84 15.09
C ALA A 53 -12.76 18.26 14.32
N ALA A 54 -12.43 17.03 14.71
CA ALA A 54 -11.65 16.08 13.95
C ALA A 54 -11.98 16.13 12.45
N SER A 55 -10.98 16.47 11.63
CA SER A 55 -10.82 15.89 10.30
C SER A 55 -9.37 15.43 10.18
N GLY A 56 -9.05 14.39 10.96
CA GLY A 56 -7.78 13.69 10.85
C GLY A 56 -7.76 12.93 9.53
N LYS A 57 -7.39 13.62 8.44
CA LYS A 57 -6.89 12.94 7.26
C LYS A 57 -5.63 12.19 7.68
N THR A 58 -5.66 10.88 7.53
CA THR A 58 -4.52 10.01 7.82
C THR A 58 -3.51 10.13 6.68
N GLU A 59 -2.25 9.75 6.92
CA GLU A 59 -1.23 9.68 5.85
C GLU A 59 -1.63 8.69 4.71
N LEU A 60 -2.61 7.81 4.97
CA LEU A 60 -3.23 6.91 3.99
C LEU A 60 -4.19 7.64 3.04
N ASP A 61 -4.87 8.70 3.49
CA ASP A 61 -5.73 9.53 2.63
C ASP A 61 -4.92 10.28 1.57
N ALA A 62 -3.63 10.51 1.84
CA ALA A 62 -2.74 11.14 0.88
C ALA A 62 -2.45 10.22 -0.33
N TRP A 63 -2.40 8.89 -0.14
CA TRP A 63 -2.11 7.92 -1.22
C TRP A 63 -3.16 7.94 -2.34
N ALA A 64 -4.42 8.25 -2.03
CA ALA A 64 -5.49 8.38 -3.01
C ALA A 64 -5.28 9.61 -3.93
N ASP A 65 -4.74 10.71 -3.41
CA ASP A 65 -4.43 11.94 -4.17
C ASP A 65 -3.10 11.83 -4.96
N TYR A 66 -2.22 10.87 -4.60
CA TYR A 66 -0.91 10.66 -5.25
C TYR A 66 -0.95 9.78 -6.50
N ALA A 67 -1.93 8.89 -6.62
CA ALA A 67 -2.18 8.10 -7.82
C ALA A 67 -2.35 8.98 -9.09
N ASP A 68 -2.73 10.24 -8.91
CA ASP A 68 -3.04 11.18 -9.99
C ASP A 68 -2.01 12.32 -10.17
N SER A 69 -1.10 12.56 -9.21
CA SER A 69 -0.32 13.82 -9.14
C SER A 69 1.17 13.76 -9.52
N GLY A 70 1.76 12.58 -9.74
CA GLY A 70 3.12 12.44 -10.25
C GLY A 70 4.26 12.87 -9.30
N GLN A 71 4.01 12.93 -7.98
CA GLN A 71 5.00 13.28 -6.95
C GLN A 71 5.46 12.06 -6.14
N THR A 72 6.65 12.11 -5.52
CA THR A 72 7.08 11.07 -4.55
C THR A 72 6.56 11.28 -3.15
N LEU A 73 6.22 10.16 -2.50
CA LEU A 73 5.90 10.09 -1.08
C LEU A 73 7.16 10.32 -0.22
N PRO A 74 7.19 11.31 0.69
CA PRO A 74 8.02 11.22 1.89
C PRO A 74 7.39 10.20 2.86
N MET A 75 8.23 9.56 3.68
CA MET A 75 7.80 8.59 4.69
C MET A 75 6.71 9.15 5.60
N PRO A 76 5.63 8.39 5.85
CA PRO A 76 4.82 8.63 7.02
C PRO A 76 5.66 8.48 8.28
N THR A 77 5.47 9.37 9.25
CA THR A 77 6.27 9.38 10.50
C THR A 77 5.98 8.16 11.39
N ALA A 78 4.92 7.40 11.10
CA ALA A 78 4.59 6.12 11.70
C ALA A 78 4.42 5.03 10.63
N GLN A 79 4.97 3.83 10.86
CA GLN A 79 4.62 2.64 10.09
C GLN A 79 3.14 2.35 10.29
N ASP A 80 2.38 2.15 9.21
CA ASP A 80 1.04 1.57 9.33
C ASP A 80 1.21 0.09 9.69
N GLU A 81 1.11 -0.20 10.99
CA GLU A 81 1.30 -1.54 11.52
C GLU A 81 0.28 -2.52 10.93
N ILE A 82 -0.96 -2.09 10.67
CA ILE A 82 -2.00 -2.95 10.09
C ILE A 82 -1.65 -3.30 8.64
N GLU A 83 -1.28 -2.30 7.84
CA GLU A 83 -0.85 -2.54 6.46
C GLU A 83 0.40 -3.44 6.42
N ALA A 84 1.36 -3.22 7.32
CA ALA A 84 2.55 -4.05 7.41
C ALA A 84 2.22 -5.51 7.74
N GLN A 85 1.29 -5.78 8.68
CA GLN A 85 0.83 -7.15 8.98
C GLN A 85 0.07 -7.76 7.79
N LEU A 86 -0.79 -6.99 7.11
CA LEU A 86 -1.46 -7.47 5.89
C LEU A 86 -0.46 -7.79 4.77
N GLY A 87 0.63 -7.02 4.67
CA GLY A 87 1.73 -7.32 3.76
C GLY A 87 2.48 -8.60 4.13
N VAL A 88 2.65 -8.91 5.42
CA VAL A 88 3.17 -10.21 5.89
C VAL A 88 2.22 -11.34 5.51
N ALA A 89 0.93 -11.17 5.81
CA ALA A 89 -0.14 -12.11 5.46
C ALA A 89 -0.09 -12.48 3.97
N ALA A 90 0.01 -11.48 3.09
CA ALA A 90 0.10 -11.70 1.65
C ALA A 90 1.34 -12.49 1.20
N ARG A 91 2.49 -12.28 1.84
CA ARG A 91 3.68 -13.10 1.56
C ARG A 91 3.51 -14.53 2.01
N LEU A 92 2.91 -14.77 3.17
CA LEU A 92 2.62 -16.12 3.67
C LEU A 92 1.69 -16.87 2.72
N ASN A 93 0.73 -16.19 2.10
CA ASN A 93 -0.08 -16.80 1.05
C ASN A 93 0.78 -17.23 -0.15
N ARG A 94 1.58 -16.32 -0.70
CA ARG A 94 2.46 -16.63 -1.85
C ARG A 94 3.42 -17.78 -1.56
N GLN A 95 4.02 -17.81 -0.37
CA GLN A 95 4.92 -18.88 0.05
C GLN A 95 4.20 -20.23 0.14
N ALA A 96 2.95 -20.25 0.65
CA ALA A 96 2.15 -21.48 0.71
C ALA A 96 1.84 -22.02 -0.69
N LEU A 97 1.45 -21.15 -1.63
CA LEU A 97 1.20 -21.55 -3.02
C LEU A 97 2.46 -22.07 -3.71
N GLU A 98 3.60 -21.41 -3.50
CA GLU A 98 4.88 -21.83 -4.07
C GLU A 98 5.33 -23.20 -3.50
N ALA A 99 5.21 -23.38 -2.18
CA ALA A 99 5.50 -24.67 -1.55
C ALA A 99 4.59 -25.79 -2.09
N ALA A 100 3.29 -25.51 -2.28
CA ALA A 100 2.36 -26.46 -2.86
C ALA A 100 2.73 -26.83 -4.30
N ARG A 101 3.14 -25.85 -5.12
CA ARG A 101 3.62 -26.09 -6.50
C ARG A 101 4.88 -26.94 -6.54
N GLN A 102 5.84 -26.68 -5.66
CA GLN A 102 7.08 -27.46 -5.58
C GLN A 102 6.81 -28.92 -5.19
N LEU A 103 5.93 -29.15 -4.22
CA LEU A 103 5.51 -30.51 -3.83
C LEU A 103 4.79 -31.24 -4.98
N ALA A 104 3.94 -30.54 -5.72
CA ALA A 104 3.28 -31.10 -6.90
C ALA A 104 4.28 -31.46 -8.02
N GLY A 105 5.31 -30.64 -8.24
CA GLY A 105 6.35 -30.88 -9.25
C GLY A 105 7.36 -31.98 -8.88
N GLN A 106 7.61 -32.24 -7.59
CA GLN A 106 8.52 -33.29 -7.12
C GLN A 106 7.92 -34.70 -7.19
N SER A 107 6.60 -34.81 -7.26
CA SER A 107 5.91 -36.08 -7.47
C SER A 107 6.13 -36.57 -8.91
N LYS A 108 7.23 -37.32 -9.14
CA LYS A 108 7.51 -38.06 -10.40
C LYS A 108 6.51 -39.18 -10.72
N SER A 109 5.38 -39.23 -10.03
CA SER A 109 4.22 -40.02 -10.39
C SER A 109 3.10 -39.09 -10.85
N THR A 110 2.81 -39.16 -12.15
CA THR A 110 1.45 -39.09 -12.72
C THR A 110 0.59 -37.90 -12.34
N ALA A 111 0.25 -37.07 -13.34
CA ALA A 111 -1.16 -36.80 -13.61
C ALA A 111 -2.02 -36.23 -12.46
N LEU A 112 -1.50 -35.39 -11.56
CA LEU A 112 -2.39 -34.55 -10.73
C LEU A 112 -3.10 -33.47 -11.57
N GLY A 113 -2.53 -33.13 -12.74
CA GLY A 113 -3.20 -32.35 -13.80
C GLY A 113 -3.95 -33.20 -14.84
N ALA A 114 -3.97 -34.52 -14.68
CA ALA A 114 -4.84 -35.41 -15.44
C ALA A 114 -5.59 -36.33 -14.46
N MET A 115 -6.16 -35.72 -13.42
CA MET A 115 -7.34 -36.30 -12.79
C MET A 115 -8.41 -36.35 -13.89
N THR A 116 -8.59 -37.56 -14.42
CA THR A 116 -9.71 -37.94 -15.25
C THR A 116 -10.97 -37.31 -14.68
N ARG A 117 -11.75 -36.64 -15.55
CA ARG A 117 -13.05 -35.98 -15.33
C ARG A 117 -13.99 -36.73 -14.36
N LYS A 118 -13.67 -36.76 -13.08
CA LYS A 118 -14.65 -36.92 -12.02
C LYS A 118 -15.01 -35.49 -11.71
N ALA A 119 -16.17 -35.04 -12.21
CA ALA A 119 -16.71 -33.73 -11.87
C ALA A 119 -16.55 -33.54 -10.36
N PHE A 120 -16.04 -32.37 -9.95
CA PHE A 120 -15.82 -32.14 -8.53
C PHE A 120 -17.17 -32.29 -7.83
N VAL A 121 -17.19 -32.94 -6.67
CA VAL A 121 -18.44 -33.07 -5.92
C VAL A 121 -18.74 -31.73 -5.24
N GLY A 122 -20.01 -31.36 -5.13
CA GLY A 122 -20.42 -30.15 -4.41
C GLY A 122 -19.99 -28.84 -5.08
N GLU A 123 -19.89 -28.83 -6.42
CA GLU A 123 -19.65 -27.60 -7.19
C GLU A 123 -20.80 -26.61 -6.97
N VAL A 124 -20.43 -25.38 -6.58
CA VAL A 124 -21.37 -24.26 -6.35
C VAL A 124 -20.77 -22.98 -6.91
N GLN A 125 -21.64 -22.00 -7.18
CA GLN A 125 -21.22 -20.65 -7.56
C GLN A 125 -20.94 -19.79 -6.33
N ALA A 126 -19.84 -19.04 -6.36
CA ALA A 126 -19.64 -17.91 -5.48
C ALA A 126 -20.26 -16.66 -6.10
N TYR A 127 -21.20 -16.06 -5.38
CA TYR A 127 -21.94 -14.86 -5.75
C TYR A 127 -21.18 -13.61 -5.31
N ARG A 128 -21.01 -12.64 -6.22
CA ARG A 128 -20.31 -11.37 -5.96
C ARG A 128 -21.29 -10.23 -5.74
N PHE A 129 -20.96 -9.38 -4.78
CA PHE A 129 -21.69 -8.17 -4.46
C PHE A 129 -20.73 -6.98 -4.37
N PHE A 130 -21.12 -5.85 -4.96
CA PHE A 130 -20.41 -4.59 -4.82
C PHE A 130 -21.08 -3.73 -3.75
N ASN A 131 -20.35 -3.34 -2.71
CA ASN A 131 -20.84 -2.41 -1.71
C ASN A 131 -20.61 -0.97 -2.19
N ALA A 132 -21.68 -0.27 -2.57
CA ALA A 132 -21.60 1.09 -3.10
C ALA A 132 -21.17 2.15 -2.07
N GLN A 133 -21.24 1.85 -0.77
CA GLN A 133 -20.80 2.76 0.29
C GLN A 133 -19.29 2.66 0.55
N THR A 134 -18.76 1.43 0.62
CA THR A 134 -17.33 1.21 0.93
C THR A 134 -16.46 1.08 -0.33
N GLY A 135 -17.06 0.66 -1.45
CA GLY A 135 -16.37 0.23 -2.66
C GLY A 135 -15.78 -1.18 -2.59
N ALA A 136 -16.01 -1.90 -1.48
CA ALA A 136 -15.52 -3.27 -1.29
C ALA A 136 -16.43 -4.29 -1.96
N HIS A 137 -15.89 -5.49 -2.20
CA HIS A 137 -16.66 -6.62 -2.70
C HIS A 137 -16.89 -7.67 -1.61
N PHE A 138 -18.04 -8.31 -1.67
CA PHE A 138 -18.44 -9.43 -0.82
C PHE A 138 -18.72 -10.66 -1.69
N TYR A 139 -18.36 -11.85 -1.19
CA TYR A 139 -18.47 -13.10 -1.91
C TYR A 139 -19.10 -14.17 -1.01
N THR A 140 -20.10 -14.89 -1.50
CA THR A 140 -20.71 -16.00 -0.75
C THR A 140 -21.12 -17.15 -1.65
N VAL A 141 -21.02 -18.37 -1.14
CA VAL A 141 -21.59 -19.57 -1.79
C VAL A 141 -22.96 -19.95 -1.21
N SER A 142 -23.39 -19.28 -0.14
CA SER A 142 -24.67 -19.54 0.51
C SER A 142 -25.79 -18.79 -0.21
N GLU A 143 -26.72 -19.54 -0.80
CA GLU A 143 -27.90 -18.94 -1.44
C GLU A 143 -28.77 -18.18 -0.43
N THR A 144 -28.86 -18.67 0.82
CA THR A 144 -29.58 -17.99 1.89
C THR A 144 -28.92 -16.66 2.26
N GLU A 145 -27.58 -16.61 2.33
CA GLU A 145 -26.85 -15.36 2.59
C GLU A 145 -27.01 -14.40 1.41
N ARG A 146 -26.89 -14.89 0.17
CA ARG A 146 -27.16 -14.12 -1.06
C ARG A 146 -28.55 -13.47 -1.00
N ASP A 147 -29.58 -14.27 -0.78
CA ASP A 147 -30.97 -13.80 -0.80
C ASP A 147 -31.25 -12.83 0.35
N SER A 148 -30.65 -13.05 1.53
CA SER A 148 -30.74 -12.12 2.66
C SER A 148 -30.06 -10.79 2.35
N VAL A 149 -28.86 -10.78 1.75
CA VAL A 149 -28.15 -9.55 1.38
C VAL A 149 -28.97 -8.76 0.35
N ILE A 150 -29.50 -9.43 -0.69
CA ILE A 150 -30.37 -8.81 -1.70
C ILE A 150 -31.61 -8.18 -1.05
N ALA A 151 -32.24 -8.88 -0.11
CA ALA A 151 -33.49 -8.44 0.49
C ALA A 151 -33.32 -7.34 1.55
N THR A 152 -32.19 -7.30 2.25
CA THR A 152 -32.06 -6.53 3.50
C THR A 152 -30.96 -5.46 3.48
N LEU A 153 -29.98 -5.53 2.57
CA LEU A 153 -28.83 -4.64 2.55
C LEU A 153 -28.74 -3.85 1.22
N PRO A 154 -29.49 -2.73 1.10
CA PRO A 154 -29.59 -1.97 -0.16
C PRO A 154 -28.27 -1.34 -0.64
N GLN A 155 -27.26 -1.26 0.23
CA GLN A 155 -25.92 -0.80 -0.13
C GLN A 155 -25.11 -1.82 -0.94
N PHE A 156 -25.52 -3.09 -0.96
CA PHE A 156 -24.89 -4.13 -1.75
C PHE A 156 -25.63 -4.35 -3.06
N GLN A 157 -24.93 -4.13 -4.17
CA GLN A 157 -25.41 -4.41 -5.52
C GLN A 157 -25.00 -5.84 -5.88
N TYR A 158 -25.98 -6.69 -6.22
CA TYR A 158 -25.70 -8.05 -6.67
C TYR A 158 -25.16 -8.04 -8.10
N GLU A 159 -23.97 -8.60 -8.31
CA GLU A 159 -23.30 -8.63 -9.62
C GLU A 159 -23.40 -10.00 -10.31
N GLY A 160 -23.92 -11.02 -9.61
CA GLY A 160 -24.07 -12.37 -10.15
C GLY A 160 -23.00 -13.37 -9.69
N PRO A 161 -22.98 -14.58 -10.30
CA PRO A 161 -21.92 -15.56 -10.11
C PRO A 161 -20.56 -15.04 -10.59
N ALA A 162 -19.51 -15.16 -9.77
CA ALA A 162 -18.15 -14.71 -10.10
C ALA A 162 -17.18 -15.86 -10.41
N PHE A 163 -17.30 -16.98 -9.72
CA PHE A 163 -16.46 -18.17 -9.93
C PHE A 163 -17.08 -19.41 -9.29
N THR A 164 -16.58 -20.60 -9.67
CA THR A 164 -17.05 -21.90 -9.17
C THR A 164 -16.05 -22.49 -8.17
N VAL A 165 -16.56 -23.04 -7.07
CA VAL A 165 -15.79 -23.67 -5.98
C VAL A 165 -16.51 -24.92 -5.50
N SER A 166 -15.90 -25.69 -4.59
CA SER A 166 -16.57 -26.84 -3.96
C SER A 166 -16.95 -26.53 -2.51
N THR A 167 -18.14 -26.95 -2.08
CA THR A 167 -18.49 -26.98 -0.65
C THR A 167 -17.93 -28.19 0.08
N THR A 168 -17.39 -29.17 -0.65
CA THR A 168 -17.00 -30.47 -0.11
C THR A 168 -15.49 -30.65 -0.15
N ALA A 169 -14.89 -30.99 1.00
CA ALA A 169 -13.48 -31.36 1.08
C ALA A 169 -13.19 -32.60 0.23
N GLN A 170 -12.18 -32.52 -0.63
CA GLN A 170 -11.78 -33.57 -1.57
C GLN A 170 -10.27 -33.55 -1.75
N ASP A 171 -9.72 -34.67 -2.21
CA ASP A 171 -8.30 -34.76 -2.56
C ASP A 171 -7.93 -33.67 -3.57
N GLY A 172 -6.86 -32.93 -3.27
CA GLY A 172 -6.41 -31.79 -4.07
C GLY A 172 -7.11 -30.45 -3.79
N LEU A 173 -8.17 -30.43 -2.98
CA LEU A 173 -8.81 -29.19 -2.51
C LEU A 173 -8.50 -28.92 -1.05
N LEU A 174 -8.16 -27.67 -0.75
CA LEU A 174 -7.89 -27.16 0.59
C LEU A 174 -9.02 -26.20 1.01
N PRO A 175 -9.30 -26.07 2.31
CA PRO A 175 -10.25 -25.09 2.81
C PRO A 175 -9.78 -23.66 2.50
N VAL A 176 -10.73 -22.83 2.08
CA VAL A 176 -10.59 -21.37 2.01
C VAL A 176 -11.29 -20.76 3.21
N TYR A 177 -10.52 -20.04 4.00
CA TYR A 177 -10.90 -19.40 5.24
C TYR A 177 -11.46 -18.01 4.99
N ARG A 178 -12.57 -17.68 5.67
CA ARG A 178 -13.20 -16.35 5.62
C ARG A 178 -12.98 -15.61 6.93
N PHE A 179 -12.64 -14.34 6.82
CA PHE A 179 -12.56 -13.41 7.92
C PHE A 179 -13.47 -12.21 7.68
N PHE A 180 -14.15 -11.76 8.72
CA PHE A 180 -14.91 -10.52 8.75
C PHE A 180 -14.14 -9.46 9.54
N ASN A 181 -13.82 -8.33 8.92
CA ASN A 181 -13.22 -7.20 9.60
C ASN A 181 -14.32 -6.37 10.27
N THR A 182 -14.43 -6.43 11.60
CA THR A 182 -15.48 -5.74 12.36
C THR A 182 -15.35 -4.22 12.37
N ALA A 183 -14.18 -3.68 11.99
CA ALA A 183 -13.98 -2.24 11.92
C ALA A 183 -14.50 -1.66 10.59
N THR A 184 -14.38 -2.39 9.49
CA THR A 184 -14.69 -1.88 8.14
C THR A 184 -15.87 -2.56 7.46
N GLY A 185 -16.35 -3.68 8.01
CA GLY A 185 -17.44 -4.47 7.42
C GLY A 185 -17.05 -5.24 6.15
N VAL A 186 -15.75 -5.42 5.89
CA VAL A 186 -15.23 -6.10 4.69
C VAL A 186 -14.72 -7.50 5.03
N HIS A 187 -14.59 -8.35 4.00
CA HIS A 187 -14.13 -9.73 4.17
C HIS A 187 -12.76 -9.97 3.56
N LEU A 188 -12.03 -10.95 4.11
CA LEU A 188 -10.79 -11.48 3.56
C LEU A 188 -10.93 -12.99 3.38
N TYR A 189 -10.40 -13.51 2.26
CA TYR A 189 -10.42 -14.93 1.92
C TYR A 189 -8.99 -15.43 1.72
N THR A 190 -8.64 -16.53 2.38
CA THR A 190 -7.30 -17.12 2.25
C THR A 190 -7.34 -18.65 2.23
N ILE A 191 -6.54 -19.26 1.36
CA ILE A 191 -6.30 -20.71 1.36
C ILE A 191 -5.14 -21.09 2.30
N SER A 192 -4.31 -20.11 2.69
CA SER A 192 -3.06 -20.35 3.40
C SER A 192 -3.32 -20.48 4.89
N GLU A 193 -3.00 -21.65 5.43
CA GLU A 193 -3.03 -21.93 6.87
C GLU A 193 -2.11 -20.97 7.64
N ALA A 194 -0.95 -20.66 7.09
CA ALA A 194 0.01 -19.73 7.67
C ALA A 194 -0.51 -18.27 7.66
N GLU A 195 -1.16 -17.85 6.56
CA GLU A 195 -1.80 -16.53 6.50
C GLU A 195 -2.95 -16.44 7.52
N LYS A 196 -3.80 -17.46 7.59
CA LYS A 196 -4.88 -17.55 8.59
C LYS A 196 -4.35 -17.40 10.02
N ALA A 197 -3.35 -18.20 10.39
CA ALA A 197 -2.76 -18.17 11.73
C ALA A 197 -2.13 -16.80 12.04
N HIS A 198 -1.48 -16.18 11.05
CA HIS A 198 -0.90 -14.85 11.20
C HIS A 198 -1.97 -13.76 11.42
N ILE A 199 -3.05 -13.77 10.63
CA ILE A 199 -4.18 -12.83 10.78
C ILE A 199 -4.80 -12.97 12.18
N GLN A 200 -5.08 -14.20 12.64
CA GLN A 200 -5.65 -14.44 13.98
C GLN A 200 -4.75 -13.94 15.10
N ALA A 201 -3.42 -14.02 14.94
CA ALA A 201 -2.47 -13.61 15.96
C ALA A 201 -2.19 -12.10 15.98
N ASN A 202 -2.26 -11.42 14.83
CA ASN A 202 -1.72 -10.04 14.69
C ASN A 202 -2.76 -8.99 14.26
N LEU A 203 -3.97 -9.40 13.85
CA LEU A 203 -5.01 -8.50 13.33
C LEU A 203 -6.35 -8.71 14.09
N PRO A 204 -6.49 -8.15 15.31
CA PRO A 204 -7.61 -8.46 16.21
C PRO A 204 -8.99 -8.03 15.72
N THR A 205 -9.07 -7.13 14.73
CA THR A 205 -10.34 -6.72 14.12
C THR A 205 -10.86 -7.72 13.08
N TYR A 206 -10.03 -8.67 12.63
CA TYR A 206 -10.41 -9.70 11.67
C TYR A 206 -10.93 -10.93 12.42
N GLN A 207 -12.25 -11.04 12.53
CA GLN A 207 -12.91 -12.20 13.12
C GLN A 207 -12.93 -13.37 12.15
N PHE A 208 -12.44 -14.52 12.59
CA PHE A 208 -12.47 -15.75 11.80
C PHE A 208 -13.89 -16.33 11.77
N GLU A 209 -14.43 -16.55 10.57
CA GLU A 209 -15.78 -17.07 10.35
C GLU A 209 -15.82 -18.55 9.94
N GLY A 210 -14.66 -19.19 9.78
CA GLY A 210 -14.57 -20.60 9.39
C GLY A 210 -14.19 -20.81 7.92
N VAL A 211 -14.54 -21.99 7.41
CA VAL A 211 -14.31 -22.39 6.02
C VAL A 211 -15.48 -21.88 5.17
N ALA A 212 -15.22 -21.04 4.19
CA ALA A 212 -16.23 -20.58 3.24
C ALA A 212 -16.52 -21.61 2.14
N TYR A 213 -15.47 -22.26 1.63
CA TYR A 213 -15.52 -23.27 0.57
C TYR A 213 -14.14 -23.93 0.44
N HIS A 214 -13.99 -24.84 -0.52
CA HIS A 214 -12.76 -25.54 -0.86
C HIS A 214 -12.30 -25.19 -2.29
N ALA A 215 -11.00 -24.99 -2.44
CA ALA A 215 -10.33 -24.58 -3.68
C ALA A 215 -8.95 -25.23 -3.76
N SER A 216 -8.22 -25.05 -4.87
CA SER A 216 -6.87 -25.64 -5.02
C SER A 216 -5.77 -24.61 -4.73
N ALA A 217 -4.68 -25.02 -4.08
CA ALA A 217 -3.47 -24.19 -3.96
C ALA A 217 -2.56 -24.28 -5.21
N VAL A 218 -2.83 -25.24 -6.10
CA VAL A 218 -2.08 -25.46 -7.34
C VAL A 218 -3.00 -25.37 -8.56
N GLY A 219 -2.51 -24.78 -9.65
CA GLY A 219 -3.23 -24.75 -10.91
C GLY A 219 -3.19 -26.09 -11.65
N GLY A 220 -3.74 -26.12 -12.85
CA GLY A 220 -3.78 -27.31 -13.70
C GLY A 220 -5.06 -27.37 -14.52
N VAL A 221 -5.21 -28.44 -15.31
CA VAL A 221 -6.46 -28.69 -16.05
C VAL A 221 -7.62 -28.77 -15.06
N GLY A 222 -8.72 -28.05 -15.34
CA GLY A 222 -9.88 -27.96 -14.47
C GLY A 222 -9.83 -26.81 -13.47
N PHE A 223 -8.76 -26.02 -13.45
CA PHE A 223 -8.57 -24.92 -12.50
C PHE A 223 -8.18 -23.62 -13.19
N LYS A 224 -8.66 -22.50 -12.65
CA LYS A 224 -8.19 -21.15 -13.02
C LYS A 224 -7.79 -20.34 -11.79
N PRO A 225 -6.81 -19.44 -11.91
CA PRO A 225 -6.39 -18.61 -10.79
C PRO A 225 -7.50 -17.62 -10.38
N LEU A 226 -7.66 -17.44 -9.07
CA LEU A 226 -8.34 -16.31 -8.46
C LEU A 226 -7.27 -15.30 -8.04
N TYR A 227 -7.33 -14.11 -8.61
CA TYR A 227 -6.41 -13.02 -8.35
C TYR A 227 -6.83 -12.18 -7.15
N ARG A 228 -5.86 -11.69 -6.38
CA ARG A 228 -6.10 -10.83 -5.21
C ARG A 228 -5.43 -9.48 -5.37
N PHE A 229 -6.16 -8.45 -4.97
CA PHE A 229 -5.68 -7.08 -4.89
C PHE A 229 -5.95 -6.54 -3.49
N TYR A 230 -5.09 -5.65 -3.02
CA TYR A 230 -5.29 -4.92 -1.78
C TYR A 230 -5.39 -3.42 -2.05
N ARG A 231 -6.35 -2.77 -1.41
CA ARG A 231 -6.57 -1.33 -1.48
C ARG A 231 -6.24 -0.70 -0.12
N SER A 232 -5.08 -0.05 -0.03
CA SER A 232 -4.54 0.43 1.26
C SER A 232 -5.32 1.59 1.86
N ASP A 233 -5.78 2.55 1.06
CA ASP A 233 -6.58 3.72 1.52
C ASP A 233 -7.92 3.33 2.15
N ARG A 234 -8.43 2.11 1.86
CA ARG A 234 -9.73 1.63 2.37
C ARG A 234 -9.66 0.32 3.15
N GLY A 235 -8.48 -0.29 3.24
CA GLY A 235 -8.24 -1.49 4.05
C GLY A 235 -9.05 -2.72 3.63
N PHE A 236 -9.24 -2.97 2.34
CA PHE A 236 -9.96 -4.15 1.84
C PHE A 236 -9.28 -4.85 0.67
N HIS A 237 -9.69 -6.09 0.41
CA HIS A 237 -9.23 -6.88 -0.72
C HIS A 237 -10.30 -7.00 -1.80
N PHE A 238 -9.85 -7.08 -3.05
CA PHE A 238 -10.67 -7.39 -4.21
C PHE A 238 -10.19 -8.70 -4.86
N TYR A 239 -11.13 -9.51 -5.35
CA TYR A 239 -10.87 -10.82 -5.92
C TYR A 239 -11.53 -10.98 -7.29
N THR A 240 -10.80 -11.54 -8.26
CA THR A 240 -11.36 -11.85 -9.57
C THR A 240 -10.74 -13.09 -10.19
N ALA A 241 -11.56 -13.89 -10.87
CA ALA A 241 -11.11 -15.03 -11.66
C ALA A 241 -11.00 -14.70 -13.17
N SER A 242 -11.29 -13.45 -13.57
CA SER A 242 -11.06 -12.96 -14.94
C SER A 242 -9.66 -12.34 -15.00
N PHE A 243 -8.85 -12.80 -15.95
CA PHE A 243 -7.52 -12.22 -16.15
C PHE A 243 -7.60 -10.88 -16.89
N GLU A 244 -8.68 -10.63 -17.64
CA GLU A 244 -8.96 -9.35 -18.29
C GLU A 244 -9.35 -8.27 -17.25
N GLU A 245 -10.21 -8.62 -16.27
CA GLU A 245 -10.53 -7.73 -15.15
C GLU A 245 -9.28 -7.48 -14.29
N ARG A 246 -8.46 -8.51 -14.06
CA ARG A 246 -7.13 -8.36 -13.43
C ARG A 246 -6.28 -7.32 -14.16
N ASP A 247 -6.09 -7.48 -15.46
CA ASP A 247 -5.21 -6.61 -16.25
C ASP A 247 -5.76 -5.18 -16.31
N THR A 248 -7.08 -5.02 -16.40
CA THR A 248 -7.74 -3.71 -16.33
C THR A 248 -7.52 -3.02 -14.98
N VAL A 249 -7.66 -3.74 -13.86
CA VAL A 249 -7.42 -3.18 -12.51
C VAL A 249 -5.96 -2.80 -12.35
N ILE A 250 -5.02 -3.62 -12.84
CA ILE A 250 -3.59 -3.29 -12.83
C ILE A 250 -3.34 -2.00 -13.61
N ASP A 251 -3.86 -1.88 -14.83
CA ASP A 251 -3.52 -0.75 -15.71
C ASP A 251 -4.20 0.58 -15.29
N THR A 252 -5.43 0.50 -14.78
CA THR A 252 -6.29 1.69 -14.62
C THR A 252 -6.57 2.09 -13.17
N ALA A 253 -6.41 1.18 -12.20
CA ALA A 253 -6.84 1.40 -10.83
C ALA A 253 -5.65 1.46 -9.86
N CYS A 254 -4.84 2.52 -9.95
CA CYS A 254 -3.53 2.63 -9.29
C CYS A 254 -3.55 2.53 -7.75
N ALA A 255 -4.70 2.74 -7.11
CA ALA A 255 -4.89 2.54 -5.67
C ALA A 255 -4.86 1.05 -5.26
N TYR A 256 -5.06 0.13 -6.20
CA TYR A 256 -4.98 -1.30 -5.95
C TYR A 256 -3.55 -1.81 -6.12
N ARG A 257 -3.06 -2.49 -5.09
CA ARG A 257 -1.85 -3.31 -5.14
C ARG A 257 -2.21 -4.71 -5.56
N TYR A 258 -1.72 -5.14 -6.72
CA TYR A 258 -1.82 -6.54 -7.13
C TYR A 258 -0.96 -7.42 -6.21
N GLU A 259 -1.56 -8.44 -5.58
CA GLU A 259 -0.87 -9.35 -4.66
C GLU A 259 -0.53 -10.70 -5.29
N GLY A 260 -1.03 -10.96 -6.51
CA GLY A 260 -0.85 -12.21 -7.24
C GLY A 260 -2.09 -13.11 -7.20
N THR A 261 -1.87 -14.39 -7.47
CA THR A 261 -2.87 -15.44 -7.27
C THR A 261 -3.12 -15.66 -5.77
N ALA A 262 -4.38 -15.60 -5.36
CA ALA A 262 -4.82 -15.98 -4.02
C ALA A 262 -4.78 -17.51 -3.87
N TYR A 263 -5.41 -18.20 -4.82
CA TYR A 263 -5.57 -19.65 -4.96
C TYR A 263 -6.25 -19.93 -6.31
N TYR A 264 -6.59 -21.19 -6.58
CA TYR A 264 -7.19 -21.65 -7.82
C TYR A 264 -8.63 -22.15 -7.62
N VAL A 265 -9.55 -21.59 -8.38
CA VAL A 265 -10.97 -21.94 -8.39
C VAL A 265 -11.29 -22.92 -9.52
N LEU A 266 -12.44 -23.58 -9.44
CA LEU A 266 -12.82 -24.63 -10.39
C LEU A 266 -13.24 -24.01 -11.72
N ASP A 267 -12.78 -24.60 -12.82
CA ASP A 267 -13.22 -24.31 -14.17
C ASP A 267 -12.98 -25.54 -15.06
N ALA A 268 -14.03 -26.32 -15.32
CA ALA A 268 -13.95 -27.54 -16.12
C ALA A 268 -13.46 -27.30 -17.56
N SER A 269 -13.47 -26.06 -18.05
CA SER A 269 -12.98 -25.68 -19.37
C SER A 269 -11.51 -25.23 -19.38
N ALA A 270 -10.93 -24.95 -18.20
CA ALA A 270 -9.54 -24.53 -18.11
C ALA A 270 -8.59 -25.68 -18.47
N THR A 271 -7.80 -25.47 -19.51
CA THR A 271 -6.82 -26.46 -20.00
C THR A 271 -5.38 -25.95 -19.92
N THR A 272 -5.20 -24.64 -19.77
CA THR A 272 -3.91 -23.95 -19.62
C THR A 272 -4.06 -22.78 -18.66
N GLU A 273 -2.96 -22.40 -18.02
CA GLU A 273 -2.91 -21.16 -17.24
C GLU A 273 -3.08 -19.94 -18.16
N PRO A 274 -3.79 -18.89 -17.72
CA PRO A 274 -3.84 -17.63 -18.45
C PRO A 274 -2.46 -16.94 -18.48
N PRO A 275 -2.26 -15.95 -19.38
CA PRO A 275 -1.02 -15.19 -19.43
C PRO A 275 -0.68 -14.54 -18.08
N ALA A 276 0.63 -14.51 -17.76
CA ALA A 276 1.13 -13.81 -16.58
C ALA A 276 0.77 -12.32 -16.64
N ALA A 277 0.48 -11.74 -15.48
CA ALA A 277 0.15 -10.32 -15.38
C ALA A 277 1.35 -9.43 -15.68
N HIS A 278 1.13 -8.32 -16.39
CA HIS A 278 2.08 -7.23 -16.52
C HIS A 278 1.93 -6.26 -15.35
N ILE A 279 2.57 -6.57 -14.23
CA ILE A 279 2.41 -5.82 -12.98
C ILE A 279 3.08 -4.43 -13.06
N ASN A 280 2.45 -3.42 -12.45
CA ASN A 280 3.09 -2.11 -12.30
C ASN A 280 4.35 -2.20 -11.44
N SER A 281 5.34 -1.40 -11.82
CA SER A 281 6.58 -1.23 -11.08
C SER A 281 6.39 -0.36 -9.85
N VAL A 282 6.87 -0.85 -8.71
CA VAL A 282 6.95 -0.15 -7.43
C VAL A 282 8.43 -0.02 -7.09
N VAL A 283 9.00 1.14 -7.35
CA VAL A 283 10.43 1.42 -7.13
C VAL A 283 10.60 2.07 -5.76
N MET A 284 11.16 1.33 -4.80
CA MET A 284 11.47 1.87 -3.49
C MET A 284 12.92 2.35 -3.43
N VAL A 285 13.13 3.58 -2.99
CA VAL A 285 14.46 4.18 -2.82
C VAL A 285 14.81 4.23 -1.34
N VAL A 286 15.81 3.44 -0.96
CA VAL A 286 16.37 3.36 0.39
C VAL A 286 17.70 4.11 0.39
N GLY A 287 17.67 5.40 0.71
CA GLY A 287 18.84 6.27 0.65
C GLY A 287 18.94 7.26 1.81
N ASP A 288 19.82 8.24 1.67
CA ASP A 288 20.05 9.28 2.67
C ASP A 288 19.64 10.67 2.15
N SER A 289 20.34 11.73 2.58
CA SER A 289 20.09 13.11 2.13
C SER A 289 20.28 13.30 0.63
N LEU A 290 21.06 12.44 -0.04
CA LEU A 290 21.30 12.50 -1.50
C LEU A 290 20.10 11.98 -2.31
N SER A 291 19.25 11.20 -1.67
CA SER A 291 18.00 10.68 -2.25
C SER A 291 16.76 11.41 -1.71
N GLN A 292 16.86 12.02 -0.52
CA GLN A 292 15.78 12.84 0.07
C GLN A 292 15.81 14.29 -0.44
N GLY A 293 17.01 14.86 -0.68
CA GLY A 293 17.23 16.20 -1.24
C GLY A 293 16.99 17.38 -0.27
N TYR A 294 15.93 17.30 0.53
CA TYR A 294 15.59 18.26 1.59
C TYR A 294 14.72 17.57 2.66
N GLY A 295 14.73 18.07 3.88
CA GLY A 295 13.88 17.54 4.94
C GLY A 295 14.51 17.68 6.32
N VAL A 296 14.23 16.71 7.19
CA VAL A 296 14.80 16.62 8.52
C VAL A 296 15.67 15.36 8.59
N SER A 297 16.89 15.53 9.05
CA SER A 297 17.83 14.41 9.22
C SER A 297 17.38 13.48 10.34
N ILE A 298 17.98 12.29 10.40
CA ILE A 298 17.74 11.27 11.43
C ILE A 298 17.99 11.78 12.87
N ASN A 299 18.74 12.87 13.02
CA ASN A 299 19.02 13.51 14.31
C ASN A 299 18.12 14.74 14.57
N GLY A 300 17.11 15.00 13.74
CA GLY A 300 16.18 16.11 13.92
C GLY A 300 16.61 17.44 13.31
N ASN A 301 17.77 17.52 12.66
CA ASN A 301 18.23 18.78 12.05
C ASN A 301 17.62 19.00 10.66
N PRO A 302 16.98 20.16 10.39
CA PRO A 302 16.47 20.48 9.07
C PRO A 302 17.60 20.77 8.08
N TYR A 303 17.40 20.44 6.82
CA TYR A 303 18.33 20.72 5.74
C TYR A 303 17.60 20.85 4.39
N SER A 304 18.24 21.49 3.42
CA SER A 304 17.71 21.64 2.07
C SER A 304 18.86 21.82 1.06
N PHE A 305 19.23 20.74 0.36
CA PHE A 305 20.28 20.77 -0.65
C PHE A 305 19.74 20.96 -2.07
N VAL A 306 18.52 20.49 -2.32
CA VAL A 306 17.85 20.53 -3.61
C VAL A 306 16.50 21.22 -3.44
N SER A 307 16.13 22.07 -4.41
CA SER A 307 14.82 22.71 -4.43
C SER A 307 13.70 21.68 -4.50
N LYS A 308 12.60 21.92 -3.78
CA LYS A 308 11.40 21.06 -3.86
C LYS A 308 10.92 20.93 -5.31
N GLY A 309 10.53 19.73 -5.71
CA GLY A 309 10.10 19.40 -7.07
C GLY A 309 11.25 19.08 -8.04
N LYS A 310 12.52 19.24 -7.63
CA LYS A 310 13.69 18.93 -8.46
C LYS A 310 14.51 17.75 -7.99
N VAL A 311 14.18 17.14 -6.84
CA VAL A 311 14.89 15.94 -6.36
C VAL A 311 14.66 14.83 -7.37
N TRP A 312 15.71 14.13 -7.80
CA TRP A 312 15.62 13.10 -8.83
C TRP A 312 14.57 12.02 -8.51
N THR A 313 14.36 11.71 -7.23
CA THR A 313 13.31 10.78 -6.81
C THR A 313 11.93 11.34 -7.15
N GLN A 314 11.66 12.63 -6.90
CA GLN A 314 10.36 13.29 -7.07
C GLN A 314 9.84 13.19 -8.50
N THR A 315 10.74 13.26 -9.47
CA THR A 315 10.42 13.23 -10.90
C THR A 315 10.53 11.82 -11.50
N LEU A 316 11.11 10.85 -10.78
CA LEU A 316 11.31 9.49 -11.28
C LEU A 316 10.00 8.78 -11.63
N ALA A 317 8.94 8.93 -10.82
CA ALA A 317 7.65 8.29 -11.10
C ALA A 317 7.05 8.78 -12.44
N SER A 318 7.09 10.10 -12.67
CA SER A 318 6.66 10.72 -13.94
C SER A 318 7.49 10.21 -15.12
N VAL A 319 8.80 10.04 -14.94
CA VAL A 319 9.70 9.55 -15.99
C VAL A 319 9.42 8.10 -16.33
N ILE A 320 9.25 7.24 -15.32
CA ILE A 320 8.88 5.84 -15.51
C ILE A 320 7.54 5.77 -16.25
N LYS A 321 6.50 6.45 -15.76
CA LYS A 321 5.19 6.51 -16.39
C LYS A 321 5.27 6.93 -17.86
N THR A 322 5.96 8.04 -18.14
CA THR A 322 6.06 8.61 -19.49
C THR A 322 6.80 7.67 -20.45
N ARG A 323 7.86 7.00 -19.97
CA ARG A 323 8.71 6.18 -20.83
C ARG A 323 8.22 4.74 -20.98
N THR A 324 7.48 4.19 -20.01
CA THR A 324 6.93 2.83 -20.10
C THR A 324 5.47 2.79 -20.57
N GLY A 325 4.74 3.91 -20.45
CA GLY A 325 3.30 3.95 -20.74
C GLY A 325 2.41 3.38 -19.62
N HIS A 326 2.98 2.93 -18.51
CA HIS A 326 2.23 2.36 -17.39
C HIS A 326 1.88 3.44 -16.35
N ASN A 327 0.60 3.79 -16.30
CA ASN A 327 0.08 4.91 -15.50
C ASN A 327 0.23 4.70 -13.99
N CYS A 328 0.19 3.45 -13.54
CA CYS A 328 0.16 3.08 -12.13
C CYS A 328 1.53 2.65 -11.58
N ASN A 329 2.61 2.84 -12.35
CA ASN A 329 3.97 2.74 -11.82
C ASN A 329 4.20 3.83 -10.76
N ARG A 330 4.86 3.47 -9.65
CA ARG A 330 5.07 4.39 -8.50
C ARG A 330 6.46 4.30 -7.91
N VAL A 331 6.87 5.41 -7.29
CA VAL A 331 8.14 5.53 -6.56
C VAL A 331 7.86 5.81 -5.08
N VAL A 332 8.45 5.00 -4.21
CA VAL A 332 8.37 5.16 -2.75
C VAL A 332 9.74 5.60 -2.24
N ASN A 333 9.86 6.83 -1.74
CA ASN A 333 11.13 7.33 -1.22
C ASN A 333 11.17 7.20 0.30
N VAL A 334 11.89 6.18 0.79
CA VAL A 334 12.05 5.94 2.23
C VAL A 334 13.34 6.55 2.78
N SER A 335 13.97 7.45 2.03
CA SER A 335 15.27 8.03 2.36
C SER A 335 15.18 9.03 3.51
N ILE A 336 16.19 9.00 4.39
CA ILE A 336 16.27 9.88 5.56
C ILE A 336 17.67 10.50 5.62
N GLY A 337 17.76 11.83 5.70
CA GLY A 337 19.03 12.54 5.79
C GLY A 337 19.89 12.05 6.95
N GLY A 338 21.18 11.80 6.71
CA GLY A 338 22.08 11.28 7.74
C GLY A 338 21.97 9.76 8.00
N MET A 339 21.06 9.05 7.33
CA MET A 339 20.91 7.60 7.53
C MET A 339 22.14 6.83 7.05
N ARG A 340 22.53 5.85 7.86
CA ARG A 340 23.61 4.90 7.59
C ARG A 340 23.10 3.54 7.11
N THR A 341 23.99 2.70 6.62
CA THR A 341 23.65 1.34 6.13
C THR A 341 23.04 0.46 7.22
N ASP A 342 23.52 0.53 8.46
CA ASP A 342 22.99 -0.26 9.59
C ASP A 342 21.57 0.19 10.00
N GLN A 343 21.30 1.49 9.92
CA GLN A 343 19.98 2.06 10.21
C GLN A 343 18.96 1.78 9.10
N GLY A 344 19.39 1.75 7.83
CA GLY A 344 18.56 1.28 6.72
C GLY A 344 18.23 -0.22 6.87
N ALA A 345 19.24 -1.03 7.21
CA ALA A 345 19.06 -2.47 7.45
C ALA A 345 18.09 -2.78 8.59
N SER A 346 18.03 -1.95 9.64
CA SER A 346 17.09 -2.16 10.74
C SER A 346 15.64 -1.84 10.39
N ARG A 347 15.38 -1.12 9.28
CA ARG A 347 14.04 -0.63 8.88
C ARG A 347 13.46 -1.34 7.67
N ILE A 348 14.33 -1.90 6.82
CA ILE A 348 13.96 -2.48 5.53
C ILE A 348 12.83 -3.51 5.62
N GLN A 349 12.82 -4.35 6.66
CA GLN A 349 11.78 -5.36 6.83
C GLN A 349 10.38 -4.73 6.89
N GLY A 350 10.21 -3.65 7.64
CA GLY A 350 8.92 -2.96 7.73
C GLY A 350 8.52 -2.32 6.41
N TRP A 351 9.46 -1.69 5.70
CA TRP A 351 9.19 -1.05 4.41
C TRP A 351 8.81 -2.03 3.31
N VAL A 352 9.49 -3.18 3.19
CA VAL A 352 9.12 -4.19 2.20
C VAL A 352 7.78 -4.85 2.54
N ASN A 353 7.44 -4.95 3.83
CA ASN A 353 6.13 -5.44 4.25
C ASN A 353 5.03 -4.49 3.83
N GLN A 354 5.21 -3.19 4.10
CA GLN A 354 4.21 -2.18 3.85
C GLN A 354 4.01 -1.94 2.34
N HIS A 355 5.11 -1.75 1.60
CA HIS A 355 5.02 -1.25 0.22
C HIS A 355 5.06 -2.35 -0.85
N ALA A 356 5.49 -3.56 -0.50
CA ALA A 356 5.71 -4.70 -1.40
C ALA A 356 6.37 -4.28 -2.74
N PRO A 357 7.59 -3.69 -2.69
CA PRO A 357 8.22 -3.15 -3.88
C PRO A 357 8.63 -4.24 -4.88
N THR A 358 8.54 -3.93 -6.18
CA THR A 358 9.10 -4.80 -7.24
C THR A 358 10.59 -4.53 -7.45
N HIS A 359 11.03 -3.30 -7.17
CA HIS A 359 12.42 -2.87 -7.29
C HIS A 359 12.85 -2.08 -6.05
N VAL A 360 14.06 -2.32 -5.55
CA VAL A 360 14.66 -1.58 -4.43
C VAL A 360 16.01 -1.01 -4.85
N ILE A 361 16.14 0.32 -4.80
CA ILE A 361 17.41 1.02 -4.98
C ILE A 361 17.98 1.31 -3.59
N VAL A 362 19.17 0.79 -3.30
CA VAL A 362 19.89 1.04 -2.05
C VAL A 362 21.01 2.03 -2.32
N ALA A 363 20.87 3.24 -1.78
CA ALA A 363 21.78 4.36 -1.98
C ALA A 363 22.25 4.93 -0.64
N LEU A 364 22.91 4.09 0.16
CA LEU A 364 23.40 4.40 1.52
C LEU A 364 24.91 4.19 1.64
N GLY A 365 25.52 4.86 2.61
CA GLY A 365 26.93 4.65 3.00
C GLY A 365 27.78 5.92 3.01
N THR A 366 27.29 7.03 2.45
CA THR A 366 28.02 8.31 2.51
C THR A 366 28.16 8.82 3.95
N ASN A 367 27.12 8.64 4.78
CA ASN A 367 27.16 8.96 6.21
C ASN A 367 28.09 8.04 7.00
N ASP A 368 28.18 6.76 6.63
CA ASP A 368 29.14 5.83 7.20
C ASP A 368 30.58 6.28 6.91
N ALA A 369 30.86 6.68 5.67
CA ALA A 369 32.16 7.22 5.27
C ALA A 369 32.49 8.54 5.99
N TRP A 370 31.51 9.43 6.16
CA TRP A 370 31.67 10.67 6.91
C TRP A 370 32.06 10.40 8.38
N GLN A 371 31.51 9.36 8.97
CA GLN A 371 31.78 8.92 10.34
C GLN A 371 32.99 7.97 10.46
N ASN A 372 33.78 7.79 9.39
CA ASN A 372 34.93 6.89 9.33
C ASN A 372 34.63 5.42 9.73
N ARG A 373 33.41 4.95 9.44
CA ARG A 373 33.06 3.54 9.66
C ARG A 373 33.78 2.65 8.65
N SER A 374 34.00 1.39 9.02
CA SER A 374 34.71 0.44 8.15
C SER A 374 33.85 0.01 6.95
N PHE A 375 34.48 -0.28 5.81
CA PHE A 375 33.77 -0.86 4.66
C PHE A 375 33.11 -2.20 5.02
N SER A 376 33.73 -3.01 5.89
CA SER A 376 33.11 -4.25 6.37
C SER A 376 31.76 -3.99 7.05
N SER A 377 31.66 -2.98 7.91
CA SER A 377 30.39 -2.62 8.55
C SER A 377 29.35 -2.09 7.57
N MET A 378 29.77 -1.36 6.53
CA MET A 378 28.88 -0.89 5.47
C MET A 378 28.34 -2.08 4.65
N GLN A 379 29.20 -3.02 4.28
CA GLN A 379 28.84 -4.24 3.55
C GLN A 379 27.81 -5.07 4.31
N VAL A 380 27.96 -5.22 5.63
CA VAL A 380 26.97 -5.93 6.47
C VAL A 380 25.58 -5.29 6.33
N GLY A 381 25.48 -3.97 6.43
CA GLY A 381 24.21 -3.27 6.28
C GLY A 381 23.62 -3.40 4.87
N LEU A 382 24.44 -3.19 3.84
CA LEU A 382 23.98 -3.30 2.44
C LEU A 382 23.53 -4.73 2.09
N ASN A 383 24.26 -5.76 2.54
CA ASN A 383 23.89 -7.17 2.36
C ASN A 383 22.58 -7.50 3.08
N ALA A 384 22.35 -6.96 4.28
CA ALA A 384 21.10 -7.16 5.01
C ALA A 384 19.90 -6.54 4.26
N ILE A 385 20.05 -5.31 3.76
CA ILE A 385 19.02 -4.65 2.94
C ILE A 385 18.76 -5.46 1.68
N HIS A 386 19.80 -5.93 0.99
CA HIS A 386 19.64 -6.80 -0.18
C HIS A 386 18.85 -8.06 0.18
N THR A 387 19.31 -8.81 1.18
CA THR A 387 18.75 -10.14 1.53
C THR A 387 17.26 -10.03 1.85
N ILE A 388 16.89 -9.04 2.66
CA ILE A 388 15.48 -8.83 3.04
C ILE A 388 14.63 -8.40 1.83
N SER A 389 15.17 -7.54 0.96
CA SER A 389 14.46 -7.10 -0.23
C SER A 389 14.27 -8.22 -1.25
N GLN A 390 15.30 -9.03 -1.49
CA GLN A 390 15.24 -10.18 -2.38
C GLN A 390 14.27 -11.24 -1.85
N ALA A 391 14.30 -11.53 -0.54
CA ALA A 391 13.36 -12.44 0.09
C ALA A 391 11.90 -11.95 0.01
N ALA A 392 11.68 -10.65 -0.09
CA ALA A 392 10.36 -10.06 -0.35
C ALA A 392 9.92 -10.13 -1.83
N GLY A 393 10.80 -10.59 -2.72
CA GLY A 393 10.57 -10.74 -4.17
C GLY A 393 11.03 -9.54 -5.00
N SER A 394 11.77 -8.60 -4.42
CA SER A 394 12.23 -7.40 -5.13
C SER A 394 13.55 -7.62 -5.88
N ARG A 395 13.69 -6.99 -7.04
CA ARG A 395 15.00 -6.79 -7.69
C ARG A 395 15.76 -5.69 -6.96
N VAL A 396 17.03 -5.92 -6.64
CA VAL A 396 17.83 -4.98 -5.85
C VAL A 396 18.88 -4.31 -6.73
N TYR A 397 19.05 -3.00 -6.54
CA TYR A 397 20.07 -2.18 -7.18
C TYR A 397 20.92 -1.51 -6.11
N VAL A 398 22.23 -1.63 -6.24
CA VAL A 398 23.21 -1.01 -5.34
C VAL A 398 23.76 0.23 -6.03
N MET A 399 23.41 1.39 -5.50
CA MET A 399 23.75 2.68 -6.07
C MET A 399 24.78 3.39 -5.18
N ASP A 400 25.86 3.89 -5.79
CA ASP A 400 26.78 4.80 -5.11
C ASP A 400 26.57 6.26 -5.51
N PHE A 401 27.02 7.16 -4.64
CA PHE A 401 27.25 8.56 -4.93
C PHE A 401 28.73 8.87 -4.68
N ALA A 402 29.34 9.70 -5.52
CA ALA A 402 30.72 10.11 -5.32
C ALA A 402 30.92 10.89 -4.01
N PHE A 403 31.95 10.51 -3.24
CA PHE A 403 32.25 11.06 -1.92
C PHE A 403 33.60 11.80 -1.88
N TYR A 404 33.63 13.04 -2.37
CA TYR A 404 34.87 13.82 -2.55
C TYR A 404 35.61 14.30 -1.29
N PRO A 405 35.04 14.33 -0.06
CA PRO A 405 35.81 14.67 1.15
C PRO A 405 36.98 13.72 1.45
N LYS A 406 37.07 12.57 0.77
CA LYS A 406 38.16 11.61 0.91
C LYS A 406 38.96 11.49 -0.39
N GLY A 407 40.24 11.16 -0.25
CA GLY A 407 41.15 10.99 -1.38
C GLY A 407 40.71 9.89 -2.36
N THR A 408 41.23 9.95 -3.59
CA THR A 408 40.86 9.05 -4.70
C THR A 408 40.95 7.56 -4.33
N ALA A 409 41.98 7.14 -3.61
CA ALA A 409 42.14 5.73 -3.19
C ALA A 409 40.98 5.25 -2.29
N TYR A 410 40.51 6.11 -1.37
CA TYR A 410 39.36 5.80 -0.52
C TYR A 410 38.09 5.68 -1.37
N ARG A 411 37.85 6.64 -2.28
CA ARG A 411 36.67 6.62 -3.16
C ARG A 411 36.64 5.37 -4.05
N GLN A 412 37.77 4.99 -4.64
CA GLN A 412 37.90 3.75 -5.42
C GLN A 412 37.59 2.51 -4.58
N SER A 413 38.10 2.46 -3.35
CA SER A 413 37.82 1.34 -2.42
C SER A 413 36.34 1.28 -2.05
N MET A 414 35.71 2.44 -1.85
CA MET A 414 34.28 2.56 -1.56
C MET A 414 33.42 2.10 -2.75
N THR A 415 33.73 2.54 -3.97
CA THR A 415 33.07 2.04 -5.20
C THR A 415 33.26 0.52 -5.36
N GLY A 416 34.48 0.02 -5.13
CA GLY A 416 34.76 -1.43 -5.16
C GLY A 416 33.94 -2.22 -4.15
N MET A 417 33.69 -1.66 -2.96
CA MET A 417 32.81 -2.25 -1.95
C MET A 417 31.37 -2.40 -2.47
N TYR A 418 30.80 -1.37 -3.10
CA TYR A 418 29.45 -1.44 -3.67
C TYR A 418 29.36 -2.45 -4.81
N GLN A 419 30.35 -2.48 -5.70
CA GLN A 419 30.45 -3.47 -6.78
C GLN A 419 30.52 -4.90 -6.23
N GLN A 420 31.30 -5.12 -5.17
CA GLN A 420 31.41 -6.43 -4.52
C GLN A 420 30.09 -6.87 -3.89
N VAL A 421 29.37 -5.96 -3.20
CA VAL A 421 28.04 -6.24 -2.66
C VAL A 421 27.09 -6.63 -3.78
N ALA A 422 27.06 -5.87 -4.88
CA ALA A 422 26.18 -6.17 -6.00
C ALA A 422 26.49 -7.55 -6.61
N ALA A 423 27.76 -7.82 -6.90
CA ALA A 423 28.21 -9.08 -7.48
C ALA A 423 27.92 -10.29 -6.59
N ASN A 424 28.24 -10.21 -5.30
CA ASN A 424 28.01 -11.30 -4.34
C ASN A 424 26.54 -11.68 -4.19
N ASN A 425 25.65 -10.72 -4.40
CA ASN A 425 24.23 -10.88 -4.22
C ASN A 425 23.46 -10.96 -5.55
N GLN A 426 24.14 -11.07 -6.69
CA GLN A 426 23.51 -11.09 -8.02
C GLN A 426 22.55 -9.90 -8.25
N SER A 427 22.94 -8.73 -7.75
CA SER A 427 22.20 -7.47 -7.92
C SER A 427 22.94 -6.54 -8.87
N THR A 428 22.25 -5.49 -9.32
CA THR A 428 22.81 -4.53 -10.27
C THR A 428 23.53 -3.40 -9.53
N TYR A 429 24.82 -3.19 -9.80
CA TYR A 429 25.53 -1.98 -9.39
C TYR A 429 25.43 -0.91 -10.47
N PHE A 430 25.25 0.34 -10.05
CA PHE A 430 25.48 1.51 -10.91
C PHE A 430 25.91 2.73 -10.09
N SER A 431 26.54 3.71 -10.74
CA SER A 431 26.88 4.98 -10.10
C SER A 431 25.82 6.03 -10.38
N GLY A 432 25.25 6.60 -9.32
CA GLY A 432 24.30 7.70 -9.42
C GLY A 432 24.91 8.98 -9.99
N THR A 433 26.22 9.16 -9.80
CA THR A 433 26.97 10.33 -10.25
C THR A 433 27.80 10.08 -11.51
N ALA A 434 27.55 8.98 -12.23
CA ALA A 434 28.22 8.71 -13.49
C ALA A 434 28.09 9.91 -14.45
N GLY A 435 29.23 10.35 -15.00
CA GLY A 435 29.27 11.50 -15.92
C GLY A 435 29.10 12.88 -15.28
N ILE A 436 28.88 13.00 -13.97
CA ILE A 436 28.72 14.29 -13.30
C ILE A 436 30.07 14.83 -12.83
N ALA A 437 30.51 15.94 -13.40
CA ALA A 437 31.79 16.57 -13.06
C ALA A 437 31.81 17.12 -11.62
N PHE A 438 32.94 16.95 -10.92
CA PHE A 438 33.14 17.54 -9.59
C PHE A 438 33.45 19.04 -9.68
N THR A 439 32.39 19.84 -9.80
CA THR A 439 32.48 21.30 -9.90
C THR A 439 31.45 21.96 -9.00
N GLY A 440 31.66 23.25 -8.70
CA GLY A 440 30.69 24.07 -7.96
C GLY A 440 29.34 24.24 -8.67
N THR A 441 29.21 23.82 -9.94
CA THR A 441 27.92 23.76 -10.65
C THR A 441 27.04 22.63 -10.12
N TYR A 442 27.64 21.47 -9.85
CA TYR A 442 26.91 20.24 -9.53
C TYR A 442 26.94 19.89 -8.04
N TYR A 443 27.99 20.30 -7.32
CA TYR A 443 28.19 19.99 -5.91
C TYR A 443 28.11 21.25 -5.03
N HIS A 444 27.59 21.08 -3.83
CA HIS A 444 27.71 22.04 -2.74
C HIS A 444 29.15 22.09 -2.18
N PRO A 445 29.52 23.13 -1.41
CA PRO A 445 30.88 23.28 -0.86
C PRO A 445 31.32 22.12 0.05
N ASP A 446 30.39 21.34 0.58
CA ASP A 446 30.67 20.13 1.37
C ASP A 446 31.19 18.95 0.52
N GLN A 447 31.20 19.10 -0.80
CA GLN A 447 31.75 18.14 -1.76
C GLN A 447 31.02 16.78 -1.81
N VAL A 448 29.80 16.71 -1.27
CA VAL A 448 28.98 15.48 -1.29
C VAL A 448 27.58 15.79 -1.81
N HIS A 449 26.93 16.82 -1.28
CA HIS A 449 25.55 17.09 -1.65
C HIS A 449 25.45 17.71 -3.04
N LEU A 450 24.52 17.18 -3.82
CA LEU A 450 24.26 17.60 -5.18
C LEU A 450 23.30 18.79 -5.22
N LYS A 451 23.54 19.70 -6.18
CA LYS A 451 22.67 20.83 -6.50
C LYS A 451 21.56 20.41 -7.46
N ASP A 452 20.58 21.29 -7.64
CA ASP A 452 19.52 21.19 -8.65
C ASP A 452 20.06 20.79 -10.04
N ALA A 453 21.20 21.37 -10.46
CA ALA A 453 21.78 21.15 -11.78
C ALA A 453 22.24 19.70 -12.02
N ALA A 454 22.50 18.91 -10.96
CA ALA A 454 22.94 17.53 -11.07
C ALA A 454 21.77 16.53 -11.13
N GLN A 455 20.59 16.91 -10.64
CA GLN A 455 19.46 15.99 -10.44
C GLN A 455 18.99 15.31 -11.73
N PRO A 456 18.90 16.00 -12.90
CA PRO A 456 18.51 15.34 -14.15
C PRO A 456 19.48 14.23 -14.58
N ALA A 457 20.79 14.43 -14.37
CA ALA A 457 21.79 13.43 -14.71
C ALA A 457 21.74 12.22 -13.78
N VAL A 458 21.50 12.43 -12.47
CA VAL A 458 21.27 11.33 -11.52
C VAL A 458 20.05 10.51 -11.93
N GLN A 459 18.96 11.18 -12.28
CA GLN A 459 17.73 10.52 -12.72
C GLN A 459 17.95 9.69 -13.99
N GLU A 460 18.71 10.19 -14.96
CA GLU A 460 19.02 9.43 -16.17
C GLU A 460 19.87 8.20 -15.87
N ASN A 461 20.87 8.30 -14.98
CA ASN A 461 21.65 7.15 -14.53
C ASN A 461 20.76 6.08 -13.86
N VAL A 462 19.80 6.50 -13.02
CA VAL A 462 18.81 5.61 -12.40
C VAL A 462 17.91 4.97 -13.45
N TRP A 463 17.39 5.75 -14.40
CA TRP A 463 16.55 5.22 -15.48
C TRP A 463 17.28 4.14 -16.28
N GLN A 464 18.52 4.38 -16.70
CA GLN A 464 19.31 3.42 -17.48
C GLN A 464 19.54 2.11 -16.70
N ALA A 465 19.71 2.19 -15.38
CA ALA A 465 19.84 1.01 -14.53
C ALA A 465 18.54 0.20 -14.42
N LEU A 466 17.38 0.88 -14.36
CA LEU A 466 16.07 0.25 -14.21
C LEU A 466 15.48 -0.27 -15.52
N LEU A 467 15.80 0.36 -16.66
CA LEU A 467 15.24 0.09 -17.98
C LEU A 467 15.14 -1.41 -18.35
N PRO A 468 16.13 -2.28 -18.07
CA PRO A 468 16.06 -3.68 -18.48
C PRO A 468 14.92 -4.49 -17.83
N THR A 469 14.28 -3.95 -16.79
CA THR A 469 13.35 -4.71 -15.93
C THR A 469 12.04 -3.98 -15.59
N LEU A 470 11.86 -2.76 -16.10
CA LEU A 470 10.69 -1.90 -15.81
C LEU A 470 9.47 -2.21 -16.66
#